data_AF-A0A5J4JIM3-F1
#
_entry.id   AF-A0A5J4JIM3-F1
#
_cell.length_a   1.000
_cell.length_b   1.000
_cell.length_c   1.000
_cell.angle_alpha   90.00
_cell.angle_beta   90.00
_cell.angle_gamma   90.00
#
_symmetry.space_group_name_H-M   'P 1'
#
loop_
_entity.id
_entity.type
_entity.pdbx_description
1 polymer ?
#
loop_
_entity_poly.entity_id
_entity_poly.type
_entity_poly.pdbx_seq_one_letter_code
_entity_poly.pdbx_strand_id
1 'polypeptide(L)'
;MGAAYTINSKQEQAPEAIKEITKCGAHVSIDALDVADAILNSVLSLRKRGQAIAAWNYPQSKNGLPVFNQLHCNWSARLACRRRIIPICLK
;
A
#
# COMPACT_ATOMS: atom_id res chain seq x y z
N MET A 1 5.08 24.06 -6.09
CA MET A 1 4.48 22.70 -6.04
C MET A 1 5.31 21.88 -5.07
N GLY A 2 4.67 21.24 -4.10
CA GLY A 2 5.34 20.52 -3.02
C GLY A 2 4.39 19.50 -2.38
N ALA A 3 4.88 18.75 -1.40
CA ALA A 3 4.06 17.78 -0.67
C ALA A 3 3.00 18.52 0.16
N ALA A 4 1.73 18.14 0.01
CA ALA A 4 0.64 18.66 0.83
C ALA A 4 0.73 18.14 2.28
N TYR A 5 1.25 16.93 2.46
CA TYR A 5 1.46 16.27 3.75
C TYR A 5 2.75 15.46 3.71
N THR A 6 3.45 15.40 4.84
CA THR A 6 4.67 14.59 5.01
C THR A 6 4.54 13.77 6.29
N ILE A 7 4.80 12.47 6.20
CA ILE A 7 4.64 11.49 7.28
C ILE A 7 5.98 10.80 7.48
N ASN A 8 6.40 10.63 8.73
CA ASN A 8 7.62 9.90 9.06
C ASN A 8 7.29 8.49 9.58
N SER A 9 7.49 7.49 8.72
CA SER A 9 7.20 6.09 9.04
C SER A 9 8.03 5.49 10.19
N LYS A 10 9.02 6.21 10.72
CA LYS A 10 9.77 5.80 11.93
C LYS A 10 9.11 6.26 13.24
N GLN A 11 8.25 7.28 13.18
CA GLN A 11 7.62 7.88 14.36
C GLN A 11 6.17 7.42 14.53
N GLU A 12 5.48 7.18 13.42
CA GLU A 12 4.07 6.80 13.40
C GLU A 12 3.80 5.72 12.36
N GLN A 13 2.66 5.04 12.48
CA GLN A 13 2.25 4.06 11.48
C GLN A 13 1.70 4.77 10.24
N ALA A 14 2.48 4.74 9.17
CA ALA A 14 2.16 5.41 7.91
C ALA A 14 0.81 5.02 7.28
N PRO A 15 0.40 3.73 7.23
CA PRO A 15 -0.84 3.38 6.51
C PRO A 15 -2.11 3.91 7.20
N GLU A 16 -2.12 3.99 8.52
CA GLU A 16 -3.22 4.55 9.31
C GLU A 16 -3.31 6.06 9.11
N ALA A 17 -2.19 6.78 9.24
CA ALA A 17 -2.14 8.23 9.02
C ALA A 17 -2.58 8.62 7.61
N ILE A 18 -2.13 7.88 6.59
CA ILE A 18 -2.54 8.10 5.19
C ILE A 18 -4.05 7.90 5.03
N LYS A 19 -4.63 6.85 5.62
CA LYS A 19 -6.07 6.58 5.54
C LYS A 19 -6.90 7.65 6.25
N GLU A 20 -6.40 8.21 7.34
CA GLU A 20 -7.08 9.30 8.05
C GLU A 20 -7.11 10.57 7.20
N ILE A 21 -5.96 10.95 6.62
CA ILE A 21 -5.83 12.13 5.75
C ILE A 21 -6.67 11.97 4.48
N THR A 22 -6.60 10.80 3.85
CA THR A 22 -7.28 10.52 2.57
C THR A 22 -8.71 9.99 2.73
N LYS A 23 -9.19 9.81 3.96
CA LYS A 23 -10.47 9.20 4.39
C LYS A 23 -10.70 7.75 3.98
N CYS A 24 -10.05 7.28 2.91
CA CYS A 24 -10.31 5.98 2.29
C CYS A 24 -9.05 5.27 1.76
N GLY A 25 -7.87 5.87 1.90
CA GLY A 25 -6.60 5.35 1.40
C GLY A 25 -6.18 5.98 0.07
N ALA A 26 -4.90 5.79 -0.27
CA ALA A 26 -4.29 6.31 -1.48
C ALA A 26 -4.83 5.60 -2.74
N HIS A 27 -4.90 6.35 -3.84
CA HIS A 27 -5.28 5.81 -5.15
C HIS A 27 -4.10 5.10 -5.82
N VAL A 28 -2.96 5.79 -5.79
CA VAL A 28 -1.69 5.32 -6.35
C VAL A 28 -0.62 5.60 -5.30
N SER A 29 0.22 4.60 -5.02
CA SER A 29 1.45 4.77 -4.24
C SER A 29 2.64 4.59 -5.17
N ILE A 30 3.64 5.46 -5.03
CA ILE A 30 4.87 5.42 -5.82
C ILE A 30 6.03 5.20 -4.86
N ASP A 31 6.63 4.03 -4.96
CA ASP A 31 7.77 3.64 -4.13
C ASP A 31 9.07 3.90 -4.88
N ALA A 32 9.83 4.84 -4.35
CA ALA A 32 11.18 5.17 -4.82
C ALA A 32 12.28 4.62 -3.89
N LEU A 33 11.91 3.91 -2.82
CA LEU A 33 12.84 3.34 -1.84
C LEU A 33 12.86 1.81 -1.98
N ASP A 34 14.06 1.24 -2.06
CA ASP A 34 14.27 -0.22 -2.07
C ASP A 34 14.29 -0.79 -0.63
N VAL A 35 13.24 -0.50 0.14
CA VAL A 35 13.07 -0.95 1.53
C VAL A 35 11.77 -1.72 1.63
N ALA A 36 11.84 -2.99 2.05
CA ALA A 36 10.67 -3.87 2.13
C ALA A 36 9.55 -3.28 2.99
N ASP A 37 9.89 -2.70 4.14
CA ASP A 37 8.91 -2.11 5.05
C ASP A 37 8.19 -0.90 4.42
N ALA A 38 8.88 -0.12 3.58
CA ALA A 38 8.27 1.02 2.88
C ALA A 38 7.23 0.55 1.86
N ILE A 39 7.55 -0.47 1.07
CA ILE A 39 6.62 -1.04 0.09
C ILE A 39 5.42 -1.72 0.78
N LEU A 40 5.64 -2.40 1.90
CA LEU A 40 4.55 -2.97 2.69
C LEU A 40 3.59 -1.87 3.18
N ASN A 41 4.12 -0.78 3.75
CA ASN A 41 3.32 0.37 4.17
C ASN A 41 2.57 1.02 2.99
N SER A 42 3.22 1.12 1.83
CA SER A 42 2.62 1.65 0.60
C SER A 42 1.48 0.80 0.07
N VAL A 43 1.56 -0.53 0.16
CA VAL A 43 0.44 -1.40 -0.23
C VAL A 43 -0.71 -1.33 0.76
N LEU A 44 -0.40 -1.29 2.07
CA LEU A 44 -1.42 -1.26 3.14
C LEU A 44 -2.21 0.05 3.19
N SER A 45 -1.63 1.14 2.69
CA SER A 45 -2.25 2.46 2.61
C SER A 45 -3.20 2.63 1.41
N LEU A 46 -3.19 1.70 0.45
CA LEU A 46 -4.04 1.77 -0.74
C LEU A 46 -5.51 1.48 -0.44
N ARG A 47 -6.38 2.18 -1.17
CA ARG A 47 -7.81 1.90 -1.18
C ARG A 47 -8.14 0.70 -2.07
N LYS A 48 -9.42 0.28 -2.07
CA LYS A 48 -9.92 -0.75 -2.98
C LYS A 48 -9.65 -0.35 -4.44
N ARG A 49 -9.04 -1.26 -5.22
CA ARG A 49 -8.55 -1.06 -6.59
C ARG A 49 -7.39 -0.04 -6.74
N GLY A 50 -6.74 0.36 -5.65
CA GLY A 50 -5.51 1.14 -5.72
C GLY A 50 -4.36 0.36 -6.37
N GLN A 51 -3.35 1.10 -6.83
CA GLN A 51 -2.16 0.54 -7.48
C GLN A 51 -0.89 1.05 -6.81
N ALA A 52 0.00 0.13 -6.43
CA ALA A 52 1.36 0.46 -6.03
C ALA A 52 2.27 0.34 -7.25
N ILE A 53 3.15 1.32 -7.44
CA ILE A 53 4.13 1.37 -8.52
C ILE A 53 5.50 1.51 -7.86
N ALA A 54 6.35 0.50 -8.02
CA ALA A 54 7.75 0.61 -7.65
C ALA A 54 8.53 1.15 -8.85
N ALA A 55 9.29 2.23 -8.64
CA ALA A 55 10.11 2.83 -9.69
C ALA A 55 11.39 2.04 -9.97
N TRP A 56 11.86 1.28 -8.97
CA TRP A 56 13.04 0.43 -9.07
C TRP A 56 12.69 -1.02 -8.74
N ASN A 57 13.70 -1.88 -8.69
CA ASN A 57 13.59 -3.30 -8.40
C ASN A 57 12.76 -3.57 -7.12
N TYR A 58 12.03 -4.67 -7.07
CA TYR A 58 11.33 -5.06 -5.84
C TYR A 58 12.35 -5.58 -4.83
N PRO A 59 12.40 -5.06 -3.59
CA PRO A 59 13.26 -5.60 -2.57
C PRO A 59 12.88 -7.04 -2.31
N GLN A 60 13.90 -7.90 -2.33
CA GLN A 60 13.79 -9.25 -1.78
C GLN A 60 13.55 -9.10 -0.28
N SER A 61 12.53 -9.77 0.28
CA SER A 61 12.29 -9.63 1.73
C SER A 61 13.49 -10.19 2.51
N LYS A 62 13.71 -9.68 3.72
CA LYS A 62 14.76 -10.17 4.63
C LYS A 62 14.66 -11.68 4.94
N ASN A 63 13.53 -12.32 4.61
CA ASN A 63 13.24 -13.72 4.91
C ASN A 63 13.31 -14.64 3.68
N GLY A 64 13.92 -14.22 2.56
CA GLY A 64 14.12 -15.07 1.38
C GLY A 64 12.85 -15.39 0.58
N LEU A 65 11.71 -14.83 0.97
CA LEU A 65 10.48 -14.85 0.17
C LEU A 65 10.39 -13.56 -0.64
N PRO A 66 10.03 -13.61 -1.94
CA PRO A 66 9.69 -12.40 -2.64
C PRO A 66 8.48 -11.77 -1.92
N VAL A 67 8.46 -10.45 -1.73
CA VAL A 67 7.30 -9.71 -1.17
C VAL A 67 6.01 -10.09 -1.91
N PHE A 68 6.14 -10.49 -3.18
CA PHE A 68 5.12 -11.12 -4.00
C PHE A 68 4.37 -12.29 -3.31
N ASN A 69 5.03 -13.13 -2.51
CA ASN A 69 4.41 -14.32 -1.90
C ASN A 69 3.54 -13.97 -0.67
N GLN A 70 3.89 -12.92 0.08
CA GLN A 70 2.99 -12.35 1.10
C GLN A 70 1.80 -11.61 0.46
N LEU A 71 2.00 -11.03 -0.72
CA LEU A 71 0.96 -10.36 -1.50
C LEU A 71 0.09 -11.31 -2.33
N HIS A 72 0.52 -12.55 -2.61
CA HIS A 72 -0.26 -13.52 -3.39
C HIS A 72 -1.53 -13.97 -2.65
N CYS A 73 -1.52 -13.96 -1.31
CA CYS A 73 -2.74 -14.12 -0.51
C CYS A 73 -3.74 -12.98 -0.74
N ASN A 74 -3.27 -11.78 -1.11
CA ASN A 74 -4.11 -10.63 -1.46
C ASN A 74 -4.43 -10.51 -2.96
N TRP A 75 -3.67 -11.16 -3.85
CA TRP A 75 -4.05 -11.31 -5.27
C TRP A 75 -5.17 -12.33 -5.46
N SER A 76 -5.16 -13.43 -4.70
CA SER A 76 -6.33 -14.30 -4.51
C SER A 76 -7.52 -13.52 -3.95
N ALA A 77 -7.27 -12.59 -3.03
CA ALA A 77 -8.30 -11.66 -2.55
C ALA A 77 -8.73 -10.63 -3.62
N ARG A 78 -7.88 -10.27 -4.60
CA ARG A 78 -8.23 -9.39 -5.73
C ARG A 78 -9.19 -10.07 -6.71
N LEU A 79 -9.04 -11.38 -6.93
CA LEU A 79 -10.02 -12.23 -7.61
C LEU A 79 -11.29 -12.43 -6.76
N ALA A 80 -11.17 -12.65 -5.45
CA ALA A 80 -12.33 -12.77 -4.55
C ALA A 80 -13.11 -11.45 -4.38
N CYS A 81 -12.43 -10.30 -4.44
CA CYS A 81 -13.00 -8.96 -4.29
C CYS A 81 -13.63 -8.43 -5.59
N ARG A 82 -13.56 -9.19 -6.71
CA ARG A 82 -14.46 -8.98 -7.86
C ARG A 82 -15.93 -9.31 -7.52
N ARG A 83 -16.20 -10.08 -6.46
CA ARG A 83 -17.56 -10.49 -6.05
C ARG A 83 -18.02 -10.01 -4.67
N ARG A 84 -17.20 -9.27 -3.93
CA ARG A 84 -17.60 -8.77 -2.60
C ARG A 84 -17.79 -7.26 -2.60
N ILE A 85 -19.05 -6.85 -2.43
CA ILE A 85 -19.47 -5.50 -2.05
C ILE A 85 -18.91 -5.26 -0.64
N ILE A 86 -17.65 -4.85 -0.55
CA ILE A 86 -17.11 -4.18 0.63
C ILE A 86 -17.68 -2.76 0.56
N PRO A 87 -18.23 -2.18 1.65
CA PRO A 87 -18.82 -0.85 1.63
C PRO A 87 -17.87 0.09 0.92
N ILE A 88 -18.36 0.64 -0.19
CA ILE A 88 -17.70 1.78 -0.82
C ILE A 88 -17.58 2.81 0.29
N CYS A 89 -16.36 3.29 0.43
CA CYS A 89 -15.96 4.30 1.36
C CYS A 89 -16.67 5.61 0.92
N LEU A 90 -17.97 5.68 1.21
CA LEU A 90 -18.92 6.76 0.95
C LEU A 90 -18.97 7.57 2.23
N LYS A 91 -18.11 8.59 2.31
CA LYS A 91 -18.30 9.78 3.12
C LYS A 91 -17.79 10.96 2.31
#